data_AF-A0A1M5PFY6-F1
#
_entry.id   AF-A0A1M5PFY6-F1
#
_cell.length_a   1.000
_cell.length_b   1.000
_cell.length_c   1.000
_cell.angle_alpha   90.00
_cell.angle_beta   90.00
_cell.angle_gamma   90.00
#
_symmetry.space_group_name_H-M   'P 1'
#
loop_
_entity.id
_entity.type
_entity.pdbx_description
1 polymer ?
#
loop_
_entity_poly.entity_id
_entity_poly.type
_entity_poly.pdbx_seq_one_letter_code
_entity_poly.pdbx_strand_id
1 'polypeptide(L)'
;MNFKNYLTASVVLTAFLAAAAFAGGAIDVHSHVIPADYLASLQKHNALLDEGFPLPKWDVSAHLKWMDEAQVQTSVLTLADLAPYYDMILEGNARALFVDKASSGKASSGN
;
A
#
# COMPACT_ATOMS: atom_id res chain seq x y z
N MET A 1 -33.62 30.21 24.47
CA MET A 1 -32.50 29.51 23.80
C MET A 1 -31.65 30.54 23.06
N ASN A 2 -30.32 30.47 23.18
CA ASN A 2 -29.41 31.55 22.78
C ASN A 2 -28.77 31.24 21.42
N PHE A 3 -28.81 32.18 20.46
CA PHE A 3 -28.29 32.04 19.09
C PHE A 3 -26.83 31.55 19.06
N LYS A 4 -26.03 31.99 20.04
CA LYS A 4 -24.64 31.59 20.22
C LYS A 4 -24.47 30.08 20.36
N ASN A 5 -25.39 29.40 21.06
CA ASN A 5 -25.33 27.96 21.31
C ASN A 5 -25.55 27.14 20.04
N TYR A 6 -26.39 27.61 19.10
CA TYR A 6 -26.60 26.97 17.81
C TYR A 6 -25.39 27.11 16.90
N LEU A 7 -24.77 28.29 16.90
CA LEU A 7 -23.54 28.51 16.14
C LEU A 7 -22.40 27.61 16.66
N THR A 8 -22.25 27.49 17.99
CA THR A 8 -21.23 26.59 18.57
C THR A 8 -21.52 25.12 18.25
N ALA A 9 -22.77 24.68 18.41
CA ALA A 9 -23.16 23.31 18.09
C ALA A 9 -22.95 22.96 16.61
N SER A 10 -23.23 23.90 15.70
CA SER A 10 -23.04 23.72 14.26
C SER A 10 -21.56 23.59 13.88
N VAL A 11 -20.69 24.43 14.45
CA VAL A 11 -19.24 24.35 14.23
C VAL A 11 -18.68 23.03 14.75
N VAL A 12 -19.07 22.60 15.95
CA VAL A 12 -18.64 21.33 16.54
C VAL A 12 -19.12 20.14 15.70
N LEU A 13 -20.39 20.13 15.28
CA LEU A 13 -20.94 19.07 14.44
C LEU A 13 -20.24 18.99 13.08
N THR A 14 -19.97 20.14 12.45
CA THR A 14 -19.27 20.20 11.16
C THR A 14 -17.84 19.69 11.27
N ALA A 15 -17.11 20.08 12.33
CA ALA A 15 -15.76 19.58 12.60
C ALA A 15 -15.75 18.06 12.85
N PHE A 16 -16.74 17.55 13.59
CA PHE A 16 -16.86 16.12 13.88
C PHE A 16 -17.16 15.29 12.64
N LEU A 17 -18.07 15.75 11.78
CA LEU A 17 -18.41 15.10 10.51
C LEU A 17 -17.23 15.12 9.53
N ALA A 18 -16.49 16.23 9.45
CA ALA A 18 -15.27 16.30 8.64
C ALA A 18 -14.23 15.28 9.11
N ALA A 19 -13.96 15.21 10.42
CA ALA A 19 -13.01 14.24 10.98
C ALA A 19 -13.43 12.78 10.71
N ALA A 20 -14.72 12.47 10.81
CA ALA A 20 -15.24 11.13 10.53
C ALA A 20 -15.12 10.75 9.04
N ALA A 21 -15.29 11.70 8.12
CA ALA A 21 -15.13 11.45 6.69
C ALA A 21 -13.69 11.12 6.29
N PHE A 22 -12.69 11.60 7.04
CA PHE A 22 -11.28 11.25 6.84
C PHE A 22 -10.84 9.98 7.59
N ALA A 23 -11.73 9.34 8.36
CA ALA A 23 -11.35 8.20 9.21
C ALA A 23 -11.26 6.85 8.47
N GLY A 24 -11.84 6.73 7.28
CA GLY A 24 -11.67 5.56 6.40
C GLY A 24 -10.84 5.96 5.18
N GLY A 25 -9.59 5.50 5.12
CA GLY A 25 -8.73 5.75 3.95
C GLY A 25 -9.06 4.81 2.79
N ALA A 26 -8.56 5.13 1.60
CA ALA A 26 -8.79 4.32 0.41
C ALA A 26 -8.13 2.93 0.54
N ILE A 27 -8.76 1.91 -0.06
CA ILE A 27 -8.16 0.59 -0.23
C ILE A 27 -7.67 0.49 -1.67
N ASP A 28 -6.36 0.39 -1.84
CA ASP A 28 -5.73 0.09 -3.12
C ASP A 28 -5.75 -1.43 -3.35
N VAL A 29 -6.43 -1.85 -4.41
CA VAL A 29 -6.55 -3.27 -4.79
C VAL A 29 -5.70 -3.61 -6.02
N HIS A 30 -4.99 -2.63 -6.58
CA HIS A 30 -4.20 -2.79 -7.80
C HIS A 30 -2.82 -2.17 -7.59
N SER A 31 -2.03 -2.86 -6.78
CA SER A 31 -0.64 -2.50 -6.52
C SER A 31 0.28 -3.71 -6.67
N HIS A 32 1.53 -3.42 -7.00
CA HIS A 32 2.53 -4.44 -7.26
C HIS A 32 3.73 -4.33 -6.33
N VAL A 33 4.29 -5.48 -5.96
CA VAL A 33 5.57 -5.63 -5.27
C VAL A 33 6.61 -6.27 -6.20
N ILE A 34 7.88 -5.90 -6.02
CA ILE A 34 9.02 -6.52 -6.71
C ILE A 34 10.04 -6.98 -5.66
N PRO A 35 9.92 -8.21 -5.13
CA PRO A 35 10.86 -8.76 -4.17
C PRO A 35 12.24 -9.00 -4.77
N ALA A 36 13.29 -8.95 -3.95
CA ALA A 36 14.67 -9.21 -4.39
C ALA A 36 14.85 -10.63 -4.97
N ASP A 37 14.22 -11.64 -4.37
CA ASP A 37 14.29 -13.03 -4.82
C ASP A 37 13.61 -13.21 -6.19
N TYR A 38 12.54 -12.47 -6.45
CA TYR A 38 11.90 -12.44 -7.77
C TYR A 38 12.81 -11.79 -8.81
N LEU A 39 13.44 -10.65 -8.48
CA LEU A 39 14.39 -9.98 -9.37
C LEU A 39 15.59 -10.88 -9.71
N ALA A 40 16.10 -11.64 -8.71
CA ALA A 40 17.17 -12.60 -8.92
C ALA A 40 16.75 -13.75 -9.84
N SER A 41 15.52 -14.24 -9.69
CA SER A 41 14.93 -15.26 -10.56
C SER A 41 14.81 -14.77 -12.01
N LEU A 42 14.29 -13.55 -12.22
CA LEU A 42 14.23 -12.95 -13.56
C LEU A 42 15.62 -12.75 -14.16
N GLN A 43 16.60 -12.30 -13.37
CA GLN A 43 17.97 -12.13 -13.84
C GLN A 43 18.62 -13.45 -14.27
N LYS A 44 18.40 -14.54 -13.51
CA LYS A 44 18.88 -15.89 -13.85
C LYS A 44 18.37 -16.36 -15.22
N HIS A 45 17.17 -15.93 -15.60
CA HIS A 45 16.54 -16.31 -16.87
C HIS A 45 16.66 -15.26 -17.97
N ASN A 46 17.44 -14.19 -17.76
CA ASN A 46 17.59 -13.04 -18.68
C ASN A 46 16.26 -12.33 -19.02
N ALA A 47 15.29 -12.33 -18.10
CA ALA A 47 13.93 -11.85 -18.31
C ALA A 47 13.65 -10.42 -17.78
N LEU A 48 14.70 -9.68 -17.38
CA LEU A 48 14.56 -8.36 -16.75
C LEU A 48 13.96 -7.25 -17.66
N LEU A 49 13.95 -7.49 -18.97
CA LEU A 49 13.48 -6.54 -19.99
C LEU A 49 12.41 -7.14 -20.90
N ASP A 50 11.82 -8.28 -20.52
CA ASP A 50 10.88 -8.99 -21.39
C ASP A 50 9.58 -8.19 -21.65
N GLU A 51 9.24 -7.27 -20.74
CA GLU A 51 8.15 -6.30 -20.91
C GLU A 51 8.52 -5.12 -21.83
N GLY A 52 9.73 -5.09 -22.39
CA GLY A 52 10.23 -4.03 -23.26
C GLY A 52 10.72 -2.78 -22.54
N PHE A 53 10.67 -2.75 -21.21
CA PHE A 53 11.19 -1.67 -20.36
C PHE A 53 11.80 -2.23 -19.07
N PRO A 54 12.74 -1.50 -18.42
CA PRO A 54 13.29 -1.92 -17.15
C PRO A 54 12.23 -1.91 -16.05
N LEU A 55 12.22 -2.95 -15.22
CA LEU A 55 11.37 -3.00 -14.04
C LEU A 55 11.59 -1.77 -13.13
N PRO A 56 10.53 -1.17 -12.60
CA PRO A 56 10.66 -0.06 -11.66
C PRO A 56 11.35 -0.55 -10.38
N LYS A 57 12.10 0.35 -9.73
CA LYS A 57 12.62 0.05 -8.39
C LYS A 57 11.45 0.05 -7.41
N TRP A 58 11.34 -1.01 -6.61
CA TRP A 58 10.36 -1.10 -5.54
C TRP A 58 11.05 -1.09 -4.18
N ASP A 59 10.53 -0.29 -3.25
CA ASP A 59 10.97 -0.21 -1.87
C ASP A 59 9.76 -0.05 -0.95
N VAL A 60 9.75 -0.80 0.15
CA VAL A 60 8.63 -0.80 1.11
C VAL A 60 8.43 0.58 1.76
N SER A 61 9.49 1.31 2.05
CA SER A 61 9.40 2.62 2.69
C SER A 61 8.86 3.67 1.72
N ALA A 62 9.28 3.62 0.46
CA ALA A 62 8.75 4.45 -0.60
C ALA A 62 7.25 4.17 -0.86
N HIS A 63 6.85 2.89 -0.82
CA HIS A 63 5.44 2.50 -0.96
C HIS A 63 4.58 3.02 0.20
N LEU A 64 5.04 2.87 1.45
CA LEU A 64 4.35 3.41 2.63
C LEU A 64 4.25 4.95 2.60
N LYS A 65 5.30 5.63 2.17
CA LYS A 65 5.28 7.08 1.98
C LYS A 65 4.24 7.51 0.94
N TRP A 66 4.16 6.79 -0.19
CA TRP A 66 3.14 7.03 -1.19
C TRP A 66 1.73 6.79 -0.65
N MET A 67 1.52 5.71 0.13
CA MET A 67 0.24 5.45 0.79
C MET A 67 -0.19 6.62 1.68
N ASP A 68 0.75 7.21 2.43
CA ASP A 68 0.50 8.40 3.27
C ASP A 68 0.12 9.63 2.45
N GLU A 69 0.85 9.91 1.36
CA GLU A 69 0.59 11.05 0.48
C GLU A 69 -0.72 10.92 -0.31
N ALA A 70 -1.07 9.69 -0.71
CA ALA A 70 -2.28 9.37 -1.47
C ALA A 70 -3.51 9.09 -0.59
N GLN A 71 -3.36 9.15 0.74
CA GLN A 71 -4.41 8.79 1.71
C GLN A 71 -4.97 7.37 1.50
N VAL A 72 -4.10 6.45 1.09
CA VAL A 72 -4.39 5.01 0.98
C VAL A 72 -4.09 4.37 2.33
N GLN A 73 -5.10 3.75 2.92
CA GLN A 73 -4.97 3.09 4.22
C GLN A 73 -4.42 1.66 4.10
N THR A 74 -4.84 0.95 3.05
CA THR A 74 -4.48 -0.46 2.85
C THR A 74 -4.19 -0.67 1.39
N SER A 75 -3.10 -1.38 1.09
CA SER A 75 -2.80 -1.84 -0.27
C SER A 75 -2.68 -3.36 -0.30
N VAL A 76 -3.40 -3.98 -1.25
CA VAL A 76 -3.30 -5.40 -1.55
C VAL A 76 -2.22 -5.57 -2.62
N LEU A 77 -1.05 -6.05 -2.22
CA LEU A 77 0.07 -6.20 -3.12
C LEU A 77 0.03 -7.54 -3.83
N THR A 78 0.07 -7.47 -5.17
CA THR A 78 0.29 -8.61 -6.05
C THR A 78 1.71 -8.56 -6.61
N LEU A 79 2.23 -9.66 -7.13
CA LEU A 79 3.53 -9.61 -7.81
C LEU A 79 3.39 -8.75 -9.08
N ALA A 80 4.42 -7.96 -9.43
CA ALA A 80 4.46 -7.23 -10.71
C ALA A 80 4.30 -8.16 -11.91
N ASP A 81 3.83 -7.61 -13.04
CA ASP A 81 3.33 -8.33 -14.22
C ASP A 81 4.07 -9.63 -14.54
N LEU A 82 3.25 -10.62 -14.85
CA LEU A 82 3.57 -12.02 -15.01
C LEU A 82 3.29 -12.40 -16.47
N ALA A 83 4.07 -11.87 -17.41
CA ALA A 83 4.35 -12.62 -18.64
C ALA A 83 4.88 -14.03 -18.24
N PRO A 84 4.78 -15.06 -19.10
CA PRO A 84 4.48 -16.45 -18.71
C PRO A 84 5.60 -17.18 -17.95
N TYR A 85 5.91 -16.72 -16.74
CA TYR A 85 7.08 -17.09 -15.94
C TYR A 85 6.69 -17.75 -14.63
N TYR A 86 5.65 -18.59 -14.67
CA TYR A 86 5.13 -19.29 -13.48
C TYR A 86 6.25 -19.99 -12.70
N ASP A 87 7.17 -20.65 -13.40
CA ASP A 87 8.30 -21.35 -12.78
C ASP A 87 9.25 -20.38 -12.05
N MET A 88 9.46 -19.18 -12.60
CA MET A 88 10.34 -18.16 -12.01
C MET A 88 9.73 -17.52 -10.76
N ILE A 89 8.40 -17.40 -10.72
CA ILE A 89 7.64 -16.95 -9.53
C ILE A 89 7.79 -17.96 -8.40
N LEU A 90 7.66 -19.25 -8.72
CA LEU A 90 7.82 -20.33 -7.75
C LEU A 90 9.23 -20.37 -7.19
N GLU A 91 10.26 -20.22 -8.05
CA GLU A 91 11.65 -20.11 -7.63
C GLU A 91 11.89 -18.89 -6.71
N GLY A 92 11.24 -17.76 -7.00
CA GLY A 92 11.35 -16.52 -6.21
C GLY A 92 10.56 -16.51 -4.89
N ASN A 93 9.84 -17.60 -4.55
CA ASN A 93 8.96 -17.70 -3.38
C ASN A 93 8.01 -16.50 -3.21
N ALA A 94 7.59 -15.89 -4.32
CA ALA A 94 6.78 -14.69 -4.29
C ALA A 94 5.34 -15.03 -3.87
N ARG A 95 4.83 -14.31 -2.86
CA ARG A 95 3.47 -14.51 -2.33
C ARG A 95 2.74 -13.18 -2.34
N ALA A 96 1.41 -13.22 -2.44
CA ALA A 96 0.59 -12.04 -2.21
C ALA A 96 0.87 -11.50 -0.79
N LEU A 97 1.16 -10.21 -0.69
CA LEU A 97 1.47 -9.56 0.57
C LEU A 97 0.39 -8.52 0.87
N PHE A 98 -0.14 -8.55 2.08
CA PHE A 98 -1.02 -7.50 2.57
C PHE A 98 -0.17 -6.48 3.32
N VAL A 99 -0.19 -5.23 2.85
CA VAL A 99 0.42 -4.11 3.57
C VAL A 99 -0.70 -3.27 4.15
N ASP A 100 -0.87 -3.39 5.45
CA ASP A 100 -1.70 -2.51 6.25
C ASP A 100 -0.81 -1.44 6.87
N LYS A 101 -1.26 -0.19 6.85
CA LYS A 101 -0.65 0.92 7.60
C LYS A 101 -0.57 0.62 9.09
N ALA A 102 -1.41 -0.29 9.63
CA ALA A 102 -1.43 -0.83 10.99
C ALA A 102 -0.73 0.08 12.01
N SER A 103 -1.30 1.28 12.21
CA SER A 103 -0.93 2.29 13.20
C SER A 103 0.57 2.59 13.33
N SER A 104 0.94 3.86 13.17
CA SER A 104 2.16 4.47 13.69
C SER A 104 2.29 4.42 15.24
N GLY A 105 1.93 3.31 15.88
CA GLY A 105 2.00 3.06 17.30
C GLY A 105 2.15 1.56 17.62
N LYS A 106 3.35 1.18 18.08
CA LYS A 106 3.78 -0.11 18.65
C LYS A 106 3.98 -1.29 17.68
N ALA A 107 5.24 -1.46 17.30
CA ALA A 107 5.83 -2.79 17.20
C ALA A 107 5.66 -3.51 18.55
N SER A 108 4.92 -4.62 18.54
CA SER A 108 4.89 -5.60 19.62
C SER A 108 5.85 -6.72 19.23
N SER A 109 7.00 -6.82 19.90
CA SER A 109 7.84 -8.03 19.83
C SER A 109 7.16 -9.15 20.62
N GLY A 110 6.74 -10.21 19.94
CA GLY A 110 6.31 -11.45 20.56
C GLY A 110 7.52 -12.36 20.82
N ASN A 111 7.56 -12.91 22.04
CA ASN A 111 8.55 -13.86 22.59
C ASN A 111 8.84 -15.08 21.72
#